data_AF-A0A969VXH3-F1
#
_entry.id   AF-A0A969VXH3-F1
#
_cell.length_a   1.000
_cell.length_b   1.000
_cell.length_c   1.000
_cell.angle_alpha   90.00
_cell.angle_beta   90.00
_cell.angle_gamma   90.00
#
_symmetry.space_group_name_H-M   'P 1'
#
loop_
_entity.id
_entity.type
_entity.pdbx_description
1 polymer ?
#
loop_
_entity_poly.entity_id
_entity_poly.type
_entity_poly.pdbx_seq_one_letter_code
_entity_poly.pdbx_strand_id
1 'polypeptide(L)'
;MKPTALLDANVLYSATLRGVLMQLASAGAFRPLWTERIHDEWVAALARDRPDIPSARITRTRSMLVAHLADAMVRGYEDLIDGLTLPDPDDRRVLAGAIRGGAEMVVTCNVRDFPRSAVVPHGIVVLSPDAFVTGLMADDLDTVARALASDRGRLANPPLSGDAYQQTLKTLGIACSMSRVSECYDNAVAERFFWSLKHEWTHHEQLADLEAARLSVFKYIETFYNTERLHQTLGYKSPNQYETDHAPVAAA
;
A
#
# COMPACT_ATOMS: atom_id res chain seq x y z
N MET A 1 -8.85 -12.50 -15.11
CA MET A 1 -10.02 -12.14 -14.29
C MET A 1 -9.49 -11.39 -13.08
N LYS A 2 -10.15 -10.32 -12.59
CA LYS A 2 -9.63 -9.56 -11.45
C LYS A 2 -9.99 -10.31 -10.15
N PRO A 3 -9.07 -10.41 -9.17
CA PRO A 3 -9.32 -11.17 -7.96
C PRO A 3 -10.48 -10.57 -7.16
N THR A 4 -11.30 -11.42 -6.55
CA THR A 4 -12.42 -11.00 -5.70
C THR A 4 -12.07 -11.15 -4.22
N ALA A 5 -12.14 -10.06 -3.45
CA ALA A 5 -11.67 -10.02 -2.07
C ALA A 5 -12.73 -9.44 -1.13
N LEU A 6 -13.07 -10.18 -0.07
CA LEU A 6 -13.87 -9.63 1.03
C LEU A 6 -12.98 -8.86 2.00
N LEU A 7 -13.34 -7.61 2.28
CA LEU A 7 -12.61 -6.72 3.18
C LEU A 7 -13.23 -6.75 4.57
N ASP A 8 -12.44 -7.09 5.58
CA ASP A 8 -12.86 -7.14 6.97
C ASP A 8 -13.03 -5.73 7.60
N ALA A 9 -13.80 -5.63 8.67
CA ALA A 9 -14.05 -4.39 9.40
C ALA A 9 -12.74 -3.80 9.97
N ASN A 10 -11.84 -4.64 10.47
CA ASN A 10 -10.55 -4.20 11.02
C ASN A 10 -9.64 -3.53 9.96
N VAL A 11 -9.81 -3.89 8.68
CA VAL A 11 -9.11 -3.30 7.54
C VAL A 11 -9.74 -1.95 7.17
N LEU A 12 -11.07 -1.88 7.18
CA LEU A 12 -11.82 -0.66 6.83
C LEU A 12 -11.82 0.40 7.94
N TYR A 13 -11.48 0.03 9.18
CA TYR A 13 -11.37 0.96 10.31
C TYR A 13 -10.37 2.10 10.02
N SER A 14 -9.18 1.76 9.55
CA SER A 14 -8.12 2.73 9.24
C SER A 14 -8.47 3.57 8.02
N ALA A 15 -8.48 4.90 8.18
CA ALA A 15 -8.76 5.82 7.08
C ALA A 15 -7.76 5.68 5.93
N THR A 16 -6.48 5.47 6.26
CA THR A 16 -5.39 5.32 5.28
C THR A 16 -5.56 4.03 4.49
N LEU A 17 -5.71 2.90 5.18
CA LEU A 17 -5.81 1.60 4.52
C LEU A 17 -7.09 1.47 3.70
N ARG A 18 -8.21 1.94 4.25
CA ARG A 18 -9.46 2.07 3.51
C ARG A 18 -9.28 2.89 2.25
N GLY A 19 -8.63 4.06 2.33
CA GLY A 19 -8.36 4.91 1.16
C GLY A 19 -7.61 4.17 0.06
N VAL A 20 -6.51 3.51 0.41
CA VAL A 20 -5.70 2.71 -0.51
C VAL A 20 -6.52 1.61 -1.19
N LEU A 21 -7.25 0.81 -0.40
CA LEU A 21 -8.03 -0.31 -0.92
C LEU A 21 -9.18 0.15 -1.82
N MET A 22 -9.83 1.26 -1.48
CA MET A 22 -10.88 1.82 -2.32
C MET A 22 -10.33 2.33 -3.64
N GLN A 23 -9.14 2.92 -3.63
CA GLN A 23 -8.50 3.41 -4.83
C GLN A 23 -8.07 2.26 -5.74
N LEU A 24 -7.48 1.21 -5.17
CA LEU A 24 -7.13 -0.01 -5.89
C LEU A 24 -8.37 -0.67 -6.51
N ALA A 25 -9.47 -0.78 -5.75
CA ALA A 25 -10.75 -1.27 -6.27
C ALA A 25 -11.28 -0.39 -7.41
N SER A 26 -11.23 0.94 -7.26
CA SER A 26 -11.70 1.90 -8.27
C SER A 26 -10.88 1.85 -9.56
N ALA A 27 -9.57 1.60 -9.44
CA ALA A 27 -8.69 1.38 -10.57
C ALA A 27 -8.86 0.00 -11.22
N GLY A 28 -9.77 -0.83 -10.67
CA GLY A 28 -10.02 -2.18 -11.15
C GLY A 28 -8.89 -3.15 -10.84
N ALA A 29 -8.07 -2.91 -9.81
CA ALA A 29 -7.03 -3.86 -9.41
C ALA A 29 -7.63 -5.14 -8.82
N PHE A 30 -8.78 -5.04 -8.16
CA PHE A 30 -9.54 -6.17 -7.61
C PHE A 30 -11.03 -5.81 -7.47
N ARG A 31 -11.88 -6.82 -7.26
CA ARG A 31 -13.30 -6.62 -6.93
C ARG A 31 -13.50 -6.73 -5.41
N PRO A 32 -13.87 -5.66 -4.71
CA PRO A 32 -14.14 -5.72 -3.29
C PRO A 32 -15.50 -6.35 -2.99
N LEU A 33 -15.60 -7.01 -1.84
CA LEU A 33 -16.83 -7.48 -1.22
C LEU A 33 -16.87 -7.06 0.25
N TRP A 34 -18.06 -6.82 0.77
CA TRP A 34 -18.31 -6.55 2.20
C TRP A 34 -19.78 -6.81 2.54
N THR A 35 -20.07 -6.93 3.83
CA THR A 35 -21.44 -7.05 4.35
C THR A 35 -21.87 -5.77 5.05
N GLU A 36 -23.18 -5.61 5.25
CA GLU A 36 -23.72 -4.50 6.04
C GLU A 36 -23.18 -4.50 7.47
N ARG A 37 -23.00 -5.70 8.05
CA ARG A 37 -22.46 -5.87 9.40
C ARG A 37 -21.02 -5.39 9.52
N ILE A 38 -20.18 -5.65 8.51
CA ILE A 38 -18.79 -5.14 8.47
C ILE A 38 -18.79 -3.61 8.52
N HIS A 39 -19.70 -2.97 7.78
CA HIS A 39 -19.84 -1.51 7.84
C HIS A 39 -20.30 -1.02 9.21
N ASP A 40 -21.29 -1.67 9.81
CA ASP A 40 -21.77 -1.31 11.14
C ASP A 40 -20.67 -1.45 12.20
N GLU A 41 -19.83 -2.48 12.07
CA GLU A 41 -18.77 -2.79 13.03
C GLU A 41 -17.65 -1.75 13.02
N TRP A 42 -17.06 -1.43 11.86
CA TRP A 42 -15.98 -0.43 11.84
C TRP A 42 -16.50 0.98 12.16
N VAL A 43 -17.75 1.30 11.81
CA VAL A 43 -18.39 2.58 12.17
C VAL A 43 -18.57 2.67 13.68
N ALA A 44 -19.09 1.62 14.32
CA ALA A 44 -19.29 1.59 15.76
C ALA A 44 -17.96 1.61 16.52
N ALA A 45 -16.96 0.85 16.05
CA ALA A 45 -15.62 0.85 16.62
C ALA A 45 -14.98 2.24 16.53
N LEU A 46 -15.04 2.89 15.36
CA LEU A 46 -14.46 4.22 15.19
C LEU A 46 -15.17 5.27 16.04
N ALA A 47 -16.50 5.24 16.14
CA ALA A 47 -17.26 6.16 16.98
C ALA A 47 -16.95 5.98 18.48
N ARG A 48 -16.74 4.74 18.92
CA ARG A 48 -16.37 4.40 20.30
C ARG A 48 -14.93 4.84 20.62
N ASP A 49 -13.98 4.52 19.75
CA ASP A 49 -12.55 4.71 20.02
C ASP A 49 -12.08 6.16 19.73
N ARG A 50 -12.82 6.90 18.88
CA ARG A 50 -12.50 8.27 18.44
C ARG A 50 -13.71 9.21 18.61
N PRO A 51 -14.12 9.51 19.86
CA PRO A 51 -15.25 10.41 20.14
C PRO A 51 -14.98 11.86 19.69
N ASP A 52 -13.73 12.20 19.38
CA ASP A 52 -13.32 13.46 18.77
C ASP A 52 -13.83 13.63 17.32
N ILE A 53 -14.15 12.53 16.64
CA ILE A 53 -14.65 12.55 15.27
C ILE A 53 -16.19 12.63 15.30
N PRO A 54 -16.82 13.67 14.73
CA PRO A 54 -18.28 13.77 14.70
C PRO A 54 -18.91 12.56 13.99
N SER A 55 -19.92 11.95 14.60
CA SER A 55 -20.61 10.77 14.04
C SER A 55 -21.14 11.01 12.63
N ALA A 56 -21.58 12.25 12.33
CA ALA A 56 -22.01 12.65 10.99
C ALA A 56 -20.90 12.48 9.93
N ARG A 57 -19.63 12.69 10.28
CA ARG A 57 -18.49 12.47 9.37
C ARG A 57 -18.29 10.98 9.11
N ILE A 58 -18.39 10.14 10.15
CA ILE A 58 -18.26 8.68 10.03
C ILE A 58 -19.39 8.13 9.14
N THR A 59 -20.64 8.53 9.40
CA THR A 59 -21.80 8.15 8.58
C THR A 59 -21.64 8.59 7.13
N ARG A 60 -21.20 9.84 6.90
CA ARG A 60 -20.95 10.35 5.55
C ARG A 60 -19.88 9.52 4.82
N THR A 61 -18.81 9.12 5.50
CA THR A 61 -17.78 8.24 4.93
C THR A 61 -18.36 6.88 4.54
N ARG A 62 -19.16 6.24 5.40
CA ARG A 62 -19.88 5.01 5.07
C ARG A 62 -20.76 5.18 3.82
N SER A 63 -21.58 6.22 3.77
CA SER A 63 -22.49 6.47 2.64
C SER A 63 -21.73 6.65 1.32
N MET A 64 -20.59 7.36 1.33
CA MET A 64 -19.76 7.51 0.12
C MET A 64 -19.18 6.17 -0.35
N LEU A 65 -18.72 5.32 0.57
CA LEU A 65 -18.17 4.00 0.22
C LEU A 65 -19.22 3.10 -0.42
N VAL A 66 -20.40 2.99 0.20
CA VAL A 66 -21.50 2.15 -0.30
C VAL A 66 -22.01 2.65 -1.64
N ALA A 67 -22.11 3.98 -1.83
CA ALA A 67 -22.55 4.54 -3.10
C ALA A 67 -21.51 4.35 -4.22
N HIS A 68 -20.22 4.40 -3.90
CA HIS A 68 -19.14 4.28 -4.87
C HIS A 68 -18.97 2.84 -5.39
N LEU A 69 -19.25 1.84 -4.56
CA LEU A 69 -19.06 0.41 -4.86
C LEU A 69 -20.31 -0.38 -4.44
N ALA A 70 -21.44 -0.06 -5.06
CA ALA A 70 -22.73 -0.70 -4.74
C ALA A 70 -22.72 -2.23 -4.95
N ASP A 71 -21.99 -2.69 -5.97
CA ASP A 71 -21.90 -4.12 -6.34
C ASP A 71 -21.04 -4.96 -5.39
N ALA A 72 -20.39 -4.33 -4.40
CA ALA A 72 -19.58 -5.00 -3.39
C ALA A 72 -20.43 -5.56 -2.22
N MET A 73 -21.69 -5.15 -2.09
CA MET A 73 -22.53 -5.54 -0.96
C MET A 73 -23.00 -6.99 -1.06
N VAL A 74 -22.60 -7.83 -0.11
CA VAL A 74 -23.05 -9.21 0.04
C VAL A 74 -24.20 -9.27 1.05
N ARG A 75 -25.26 -10.01 0.71
CA ARG A 75 -26.46 -10.22 1.53
C ARG A 75 -26.82 -11.71 1.60
N GLY A 76 -27.60 -12.11 2.61
CA GLY A 76 -28.11 -13.48 2.71
C GLY A 76 -27.02 -14.50 3.03
N TYR A 77 -26.02 -14.11 3.82
CA TYR A 77 -24.94 -14.99 4.27
C TYR A 77 -25.21 -15.61 5.65
N GLU A 78 -26.29 -15.18 6.31
CA GLU A 78 -26.58 -15.47 7.70
C GLU A 78 -26.85 -16.96 7.96
N ASP A 79 -27.43 -17.66 7.00
CA ASP A 79 -27.71 -19.11 7.03
C ASP A 79 -26.42 -19.96 7.07
N LEU A 80 -25.29 -19.41 6.63
CA LEU A 80 -24.00 -20.10 6.64
C LEU A 80 -23.28 -19.99 7.98
N ILE A 81 -23.62 -19.00 8.83
CA ILE A 81 -22.87 -18.68 10.05
C ILE A 81 -22.81 -19.86 11.02
N ASP A 82 -23.95 -20.53 11.23
CA ASP A 82 -24.07 -21.61 12.21
C ASP A 82 -23.34 -22.89 11.78
N GLY A 83 -23.09 -23.05 10.48
CA GLY A 83 -22.33 -24.17 9.92
C GLY A 83 -20.80 -24.00 9.97
N LEU A 84 -20.31 -22.80 10.30
CA LEU A 84 -18.88 -22.49 10.34
C LEU A 84 -18.33 -22.63 11.76
N THR A 85 -17.14 -23.21 11.87
CA THR A 85 -16.41 -23.31 13.14
C THR A 85 -15.09 -22.57 13.02
N LEU A 86 -14.95 -21.48 13.77
CA LEU A 86 -13.74 -20.66 13.87
C LEU A 86 -13.37 -20.44 15.34
N PRO A 87 -12.10 -20.14 15.66
CA PRO A 87 -11.66 -19.79 17.00
C PRO A 87 -12.44 -18.61 17.60
N ASP A 88 -12.69 -17.58 16.79
CA ASP A 88 -13.56 -16.45 17.16
C ASP A 88 -14.97 -16.63 16.54
N PRO A 89 -16.04 -16.69 17.37
CA PRO A 89 -17.41 -16.77 16.88
C PRO A 89 -17.85 -15.60 15.99
N ASP A 90 -17.27 -14.40 16.17
CA ASP A 90 -17.63 -13.20 15.41
C ASP A 90 -17.06 -13.24 13.97
N ASP A 91 -15.88 -13.83 13.78
CA ASP A 91 -15.23 -14.01 12.47
C ASP A 91 -16.00 -14.95 11.53
N ARG A 92 -16.91 -15.77 12.08
CA ARG A 92 -17.81 -16.61 11.27
C ARG A 92 -18.65 -15.80 10.31
N ARG A 93 -19.00 -14.56 10.69
CA ARG A 93 -19.77 -13.65 9.83
C ARG A 93 -18.95 -13.17 8.63
N VAL A 94 -17.66 -12.89 8.85
CA VAL A 94 -16.72 -12.50 7.78
C VAL A 94 -16.55 -13.64 6.80
N LEU A 95 -16.29 -14.85 7.29
CA LEU A 95 -16.12 -16.03 6.44
C LEU A 95 -17.42 -16.40 5.70
N ALA A 96 -18.57 -16.36 6.37
CA ALA A 96 -19.87 -16.59 5.73
C ALA A 96 -20.15 -15.58 4.61
N GLY A 97 -19.87 -14.30 4.83
CA GLY A 97 -19.96 -13.26 3.81
C GLY A 97 -19.04 -13.54 2.61
N ALA A 98 -17.83 -14.04 2.87
CA ALA A 98 -16.86 -14.33 1.82
C ALA A 98 -17.33 -15.51 0.95
N ILE A 99 -17.83 -16.57 1.58
CA ILE A 99 -18.41 -17.73 0.88
C ILE A 99 -19.61 -17.31 0.04
N ARG A 100 -20.58 -16.60 0.63
CA ARG A 100 -21.80 -16.17 -0.07
C ARG A 100 -21.50 -15.23 -1.23
N GLY A 101 -20.52 -14.34 -1.05
CA GLY A 101 -20.11 -13.38 -2.07
C GLY A 101 -19.24 -13.96 -3.18
N GLY A 102 -18.80 -15.22 -3.06
CA GLY A 102 -17.87 -15.83 -4.00
C GLY A 102 -16.48 -15.18 -3.96
N ALA A 103 -16.03 -14.76 -2.77
CA ALA A 103 -14.69 -14.23 -2.59
C ALA A 103 -13.65 -15.33 -2.80
N GLU A 104 -12.58 -15.01 -3.52
CA GLU A 104 -11.39 -15.85 -3.60
C GLU A 104 -10.50 -15.66 -2.37
N MET A 105 -10.65 -14.51 -1.70
CA MET A 105 -9.86 -14.16 -0.54
C MET A 105 -10.58 -13.29 0.49
N VAL A 106 -10.13 -13.39 1.73
CA VAL A 106 -10.48 -12.49 2.85
C VAL A 106 -9.25 -11.67 3.19
N VAL A 107 -9.41 -10.35 3.27
CA VAL A 107 -8.35 -9.42 3.69
C VAL A 107 -8.65 -8.96 5.11
N THR A 108 -7.81 -9.35 6.06
CA THR A 108 -7.99 -9.08 7.50
C THR A 108 -6.64 -8.82 8.18
N CYS A 109 -6.62 -7.97 9.20
CA CYS A 109 -5.45 -7.82 10.07
C CYS A 109 -5.23 -9.04 10.99
N ASN A 110 -6.26 -9.87 11.17
CA ASN A 110 -6.31 -10.96 12.13
C ASN A 110 -6.23 -12.35 11.48
N VAL A 111 -5.23 -12.57 10.61
CA VAL A 111 -5.10 -13.80 9.80
C VAL A 111 -5.16 -15.09 10.63
N ARG A 112 -4.65 -15.06 11.87
CA ARG A 112 -4.63 -16.22 12.78
C ARG A 112 -6.02 -16.72 13.19
N ASP A 113 -7.04 -15.85 13.14
CA ASP A 113 -8.40 -16.19 13.55
C ASP A 113 -9.14 -16.98 12.45
N PHE A 114 -8.51 -17.15 11.28
CA PHE A 114 -8.99 -17.95 10.17
C PHE A 114 -8.05 -19.12 9.86
N PRO A 115 -8.11 -20.22 10.62
CA PRO A 115 -7.25 -21.37 10.40
C PRO A 115 -7.49 -22.00 9.03
N ARG A 116 -6.42 -22.52 8.40
CA ARG A 116 -6.48 -23.13 7.05
C ARG A 116 -7.55 -24.23 6.93
N SER A 117 -7.77 -25.00 7.99
CA SER A 117 -8.79 -26.06 8.02
C SER A 117 -10.22 -25.54 7.83
N ALA A 118 -10.49 -24.29 8.22
CA ALA A 118 -11.81 -23.68 8.07
C ALA A 118 -12.00 -23.01 6.70
N VAL A 119 -10.94 -22.48 6.08
CA VAL A 119 -11.06 -21.69 4.84
C VAL A 119 -10.74 -22.46 3.55
N VAL A 120 -9.83 -23.44 3.60
CA VAL A 120 -9.46 -24.26 2.43
C VAL A 120 -10.64 -25.02 1.83
N PRO A 121 -11.57 -25.62 2.60
CA PRO A 121 -12.75 -26.30 2.03
C PRO A 121 -13.63 -25.42 1.15
N HIS A 122 -13.55 -24.10 1.33
CA HIS A 122 -14.33 -23.11 0.59
C HIS A 122 -13.55 -22.42 -0.53
N GLY A 123 -12.28 -22.82 -0.75
CA GLY A 123 -11.43 -22.19 -1.77
C GLY A 123 -11.00 -20.75 -1.44
N ILE A 124 -11.06 -20.35 -0.18
CA ILE A 124 -10.75 -19.00 0.27
C ILE A 124 -9.32 -18.92 0.80
N VAL A 125 -8.57 -17.91 0.36
CA VAL A 125 -7.26 -17.54 0.90
C VAL A 125 -7.41 -16.37 1.86
N VAL A 126 -6.75 -16.41 3.02
CA VAL A 126 -6.76 -15.31 3.98
C VAL A 126 -5.44 -14.59 3.93
N LEU A 127 -5.48 -13.27 3.71
CA LEU A 127 -4.31 -12.43 3.53
C LEU A 127 -4.33 -11.24 4.48
N SER A 128 -3.14 -10.84 4.95
CA SER A 128 -2.97 -9.52 5.54
C SER A 128 -3.10 -8.45 4.45
N PRO A 129 -3.38 -7.18 4.81
CA PRO A 129 -3.51 -6.10 3.83
C PRO A 129 -2.28 -5.93 2.94
N ASP A 130 -1.08 -6.09 3.48
CA ASP A 130 0.18 -6.00 2.74
C ASP A 130 0.37 -7.21 1.85
N ALA A 131 0.16 -8.43 2.37
CA ALA A 131 0.27 -9.62 1.54
C ALA A 131 -0.68 -9.52 0.33
N PHE A 132 -1.87 -8.95 0.55
CA PHE A 132 -2.83 -8.64 -0.51
C PHE A 132 -2.30 -7.60 -1.51
N VAL A 133 -1.84 -6.43 -1.05
CA VAL A 133 -1.32 -5.37 -1.93
C VAL A 133 -0.07 -5.82 -2.68
N THR A 134 0.86 -6.53 -2.03
CA THR A 134 2.05 -7.12 -2.66
C THR A 134 1.66 -8.13 -3.73
N GLY A 135 0.64 -8.97 -3.47
CA GLY A 135 0.09 -9.88 -4.48
C GLY A 135 -0.44 -9.13 -5.70
N LEU A 136 -1.23 -8.07 -5.49
CA LEU A 136 -1.73 -7.23 -6.58
C LEU A 136 -0.60 -6.56 -7.38
N MET A 137 0.47 -6.13 -6.72
CA MET A 137 1.64 -5.54 -7.39
C MET A 137 2.40 -6.55 -8.24
N ALA A 138 2.52 -7.79 -7.77
CA ALA A 138 3.16 -8.87 -8.53
C ALA A 138 2.36 -9.21 -9.80
N ASP A 139 1.03 -9.12 -9.73
CA ASP A 139 0.14 -9.40 -10.85
C ASP A 139 0.03 -8.25 -11.86
N ASP A 140 -0.10 -7.01 -11.39
CA ASP A 140 -0.38 -5.82 -12.23
C ASP A 140 0.20 -4.55 -11.61
N LEU A 141 1.53 -4.45 -11.61
CA LEU A 141 2.27 -3.31 -11.04
C LEU A 141 1.81 -1.97 -11.63
N ASP A 142 1.55 -1.91 -12.93
CA ASP A 142 1.20 -0.65 -13.61
C ASP A 142 -0.16 -0.10 -13.16
N THR A 143 -1.16 -0.95 -12.99
CA THR A 143 -2.48 -0.53 -12.49
C THR A 143 -2.37 -0.11 -11.02
N VAL A 144 -1.66 -0.88 -10.20
CA VAL A 144 -1.46 -0.57 -8.78
C VAL A 144 -0.67 0.72 -8.59
N ALA A 145 0.44 0.90 -9.31
CA ALA A 145 1.28 2.09 -9.25
C ALA A 145 0.51 3.35 -9.69
N ARG A 146 -0.28 3.28 -10.77
CA ARG A 146 -1.13 4.41 -11.20
C ARG A 146 -2.20 4.75 -10.18
N ALA A 147 -2.86 3.74 -9.60
CA ALA A 147 -3.88 3.93 -8.58
C ALA A 147 -3.30 4.67 -7.35
N LEU A 148 -2.13 4.24 -6.87
CA LEU A 148 -1.42 4.83 -5.74
C LEU A 148 -0.83 6.21 -6.06
N ALA A 149 -0.34 6.43 -7.28
CA ALA A 149 0.20 7.73 -7.71
C ALA A 149 -0.90 8.81 -7.78
N SER A 150 -2.12 8.43 -8.18
CA SER A 150 -3.30 9.31 -8.20
C SER A 150 -3.74 9.75 -6.79
N ASP A 151 -3.40 8.98 -5.75
CA ASP A 151 -3.76 9.26 -4.35
C ASP A 151 -2.91 10.39 -3.71
N ARG A 152 -1.64 10.54 -4.12
CA ARG A 152 -0.78 11.64 -3.65
C ARG A 152 -1.36 13.04 -3.95
N GLY A 153 -2.24 13.16 -4.94
CA GLY A 153 -2.95 14.41 -5.23
C GLY A 153 -4.17 14.69 -4.34
N ARG A 154 -4.76 13.67 -3.69
CA ARG A 154 -6.01 13.78 -2.90
C ARG A 154 -5.81 13.92 -1.40
N LEU A 155 -4.67 13.51 -0.85
CA LEU A 155 -4.30 13.73 0.56
C LEU A 155 -3.95 15.20 0.89
N ALA A 156 -4.17 16.12 -0.06
CA ALA A 156 -3.82 17.54 0.06
C ALA A 156 -4.70 18.37 1.03
N ASN A 157 -5.44 17.77 1.98
CA ASN A 157 -6.07 18.59 3.03
C ASN A 157 -6.45 17.82 4.33
N PRO A 158 -5.60 17.82 5.38
CA PRO A 158 -4.20 18.27 5.43
C PRO A 158 -3.23 17.14 4.99
N PRO A 159 -2.02 17.48 4.49
CA PRO A 159 -1.06 16.51 3.99
C PRO A 159 -0.55 15.61 5.12
N LEU A 160 -0.79 14.30 5.03
CA LEU A 160 0.07 13.34 5.73
C LEU A 160 1.44 13.40 5.03
N SER A 161 2.50 13.72 5.78
CA SER A 161 3.86 13.57 5.26
C SER A 161 4.09 12.11 4.87
N GLY A 162 5.02 11.86 3.94
CA GLY A 162 5.41 10.48 3.59
C GLY A 162 5.74 9.65 4.82
N ASP A 163 6.32 10.27 5.84
CA ASP A 163 6.65 9.63 7.13
C ASP A 163 5.40 9.32 7.95
N ALA A 164 4.42 10.23 8.04
CA ALA A 164 3.15 9.96 8.75
C ALA A 164 2.36 8.83 8.08
N TYR A 165 2.40 8.77 6.75
CA TYR A 165 1.79 7.70 5.96
C TYR A 165 2.53 6.37 6.21
N GLN A 166 3.86 6.35 6.18
CA GLN A 166 4.67 5.17 6.50
C GLN A 166 4.52 4.71 7.95
N GLN A 167 4.41 5.62 8.91
CA GLN A 167 4.14 5.31 10.32
C GLN A 167 2.77 4.65 10.47
N THR A 168 1.78 5.13 9.72
CA THR A 168 0.44 4.55 9.68
C THR A 168 0.46 3.16 9.06
N LEU A 169 1.20 2.96 7.96
CA LEU A 169 1.39 1.65 7.34
C LEU A 169 2.10 0.67 8.29
N LYS A 170 3.19 1.09 8.95
CA LYS A 170 3.89 0.29 9.98
C LYS A 170 2.99 -0.08 11.17
N THR A 171 2.12 0.82 11.61
CA THR A 171 1.18 0.57 12.73
C THR A 171 0.09 -0.43 12.34
N LEU A 172 -0.24 -0.52 11.04
CA LEU A 172 -1.24 -1.44 10.49
C LEU A 172 -0.66 -2.79 10.08
N GLY A 173 0.61 -3.06 10.44
CA GLY A 173 1.30 -4.28 10.07
C GLY A 173 1.79 -4.30 8.62
N ILE A 174 1.60 -3.19 7.88
CA ILE A 174 1.93 -3.07 6.46
C ILE A 174 3.43 -3.01 6.22
N ALA A 175 4.01 -4.15 5.83
CA ALA A 175 5.39 -4.29 5.40
C ALA A 175 5.63 -3.50 4.10
N CYS A 176 5.91 -2.20 4.27
CA CYS A 176 6.59 -1.44 3.24
C CYS A 176 7.91 -2.15 2.91
N SER A 177 8.09 -2.54 1.64
CA SER A 177 9.40 -2.93 1.11
C SER A 177 10.31 -1.70 1.01
N MET A 178 10.82 -1.29 2.16
CA MET A 178 12.03 -0.48 2.33
C MET A 178 12.83 -1.17 3.43
N SER A 179 14.15 -1.25 3.26
CA SER A 179 15.10 -1.96 4.13
C SER A 179 14.92 -1.69 5.63
N ARG A 180 15.38 -2.63 6.47
CA ARG A 180 15.14 -2.68 7.94
C ARG A 180 15.55 -1.38 8.64
N VAL A 181 14.76 -0.99 9.65
CA VAL A 181 15.13 0.09 10.58
C VAL A 181 16.26 -0.41 11.51
N SER A 182 17.49 -0.05 11.16
CA SER A 182 18.68 0.20 11.98
C SER A 182 19.94 0.36 11.11
N GLU A 183 19.84 0.20 9.79
CA GLU A 183 20.92 0.49 8.85
C GLU A 183 20.64 1.79 8.11
N CYS A 184 21.03 2.91 8.73
CA CYS A 184 21.00 4.23 8.13
C CYS A 184 21.95 4.39 6.92
N TYR A 185 22.79 3.38 6.63
CA TYR A 185 23.75 3.42 5.53
C TYR A 185 23.12 3.20 4.15
N ASP A 186 22.08 2.35 4.04
CA ASP A 186 21.47 2.03 2.74
C ASP A 186 20.68 3.20 2.15
N ASN A 187 19.97 3.95 3.00
CA ASN A 187 19.16 5.08 2.55
C ASN A 187 19.98 6.39 2.50
N ALA A 188 21.07 6.52 3.26
CA ALA A 188 21.93 7.71 3.24
C ALA A 188 22.59 7.95 1.87
N VAL A 189 22.91 6.89 1.12
CA VAL A 189 23.48 7.02 -0.23
C VAL A 189 22.44 7.58 -1.20
N ALA A 190 21.21 7.04 -1.15
CA ALA A 190 20.10 7.51 -1.98
C ALA A 190 19.67 8.94 -1.61
N GLU A 191 19.56 9.25 -0.33
CA GLU A 191 19.22 10.59 0.15
C GLU A 191 20.28 11.63 -0.25
N ARG A 192 21.57 11.29 -0.13
CA ARG A 192 22.66 12.17 -0.56
C ARG A 192 22.69 12.34 -2.09
N PHE A 193 22.38 11.29 -2.85
CA PHE A 193 22.19 11.37 -4.30
C PHE A 193 21.05 12.31 -4.69
N PHE A 194 19.86 12.15 -4.09
CA PHE A 194 18.70 12.98 -4.42
C PHE A 194 18.87 14.42 -3.97
N TRP A 195 19.61 14.67 -2.89
CA TRP A 195 19.97 16.02 -2.47
C TRP A 195 20.88 16.69 -3.52
N SER A 196 21.93 15.99 -3.97
CA SER A 196 22.85 16.48 -5.00
C SER A 196 22.16 16.70 -6.35
N LEU A 197 21.35 15.75 -6.82
CA LEU A 197 20.56 15.89 -8.04
C LEU A 197 19.70 17.16 -8.02
N LYS A 198 19.08 17.45 -6.88
CA LYS A 198 18.25 18.65 -6.72
C LYS A 198 19.09 19.91 -6.71
N HIS A 199 20.09 19.99 -5.83
CA HIS A 199 20.87 21.22 -5.62
C HIS A 199 21.83 21.55 -6.77
N GLU A 200 22.37 20.56 -7.45
CA GLU A 200 23.44 20.75 -8.45
C GLU A 200 22.89 20.80 -9.88
N TRP A 201 21.66 20.32 -10.11
CA TRP A 201 21.11 20.18 -11.47
C TRP A 201 19.67 20.67 -11.60
N THR A 202 18.70 20.04 -10.92
CA THR A 202 17.28 20.27 -11.25
C THR A 202 16.70 21.57 -10.69
N HIS A 203 17.37 22.25 -9.75
CA HIS A 203 16.93 23.56 -9.27
C HIS A 203 17.15 24.70 -10.28
N HIS A 204 17.94 24.46 -11.33
CA HIS A 204 18.29 25.47 -12.34
C HIS A 204 17.61 25.26 -13.71
N GLU A 205 16.84 24.17 -13.88
CA GLU A 205 16.13 23.86 -15.14
C GLU A 205 14.61 23.83 -14.94
N GLN A 206 13.87 24.48 -15.86
CA GLN A 206 12.43 24.25 -16.01
C GLN A 206 12.20 23.15 -17.05
N LEU A 207 11.69 22.00 -16.60
CA LEU A 207 11.45 20.84 -17.45
C LEU A 207 10.01 20.85 -17.96
N ALA A 208 9.83 20.75 -19.27
CA ALA A 208 8.53 20.93 -19.93
C ALA A 208 7.57 19.74 -19.74
N ASP A 209 8.10 18.52 -19.68
CA ASP A 209 7.31 17.29 -19.54
C ASP A 209 8.10 16.17 -18.83
N LEU A 210 7.41 15.04 -18.58
CA LEU A 210 7.96 13.90 -17.82
C LEU A 210 9.10 13.19 -18.57
N GLU A 211 9.06 13.14 -19.90
CA GLU A 211 10.09 12.50 -20.72
C GLU A 211 11.36 13.36 -20.75
N ALA A 212 11.23 14.68 -20.81
CA ALA A 212 12.32 15.63 -20.64
C ALA A 212 12.94 15.52 -19.23
N ALA A 213 12.13 15.30 -18.19
CA ALA A 213 12.64 15.08 -16.84
C ALA A 213 13.42 13.77 -16.71
N ARG A 214 12.92 12.68 -17.32
CA ARG A 214 13.65 11.40 -17.39
C ARG A 214 14.99 11.55 -18.10
N LEU A 215 15.02 12.24 -19.24
CA LEU A 215 16.23 12.47 -20.01
C LEU A 215 17.24 13.36 -19.27
N SER A 216 16.77 14.43 -18.58
CA SER A 216 17.63 15.31 -17.78
C SER A 216 18.26 14.57 -16.60
N VAL A 217 17.49 13.75 -15.89
CA VAL A 217 18.02 12.90 -14.80
C VAL A 217 19.02 11.87 -15.33
N PHE A 218 18.74 11.23 -16.46
CA PHE A 218 19.70 10.31 -17.09
C PHE A 218 21.01 11.02 -17.47
N LYS A 219 20.92 12.20 -18.08
CA LYS A 219 22.07 13.02 -18.45
C LYS A 219 22.89 13.43 -17.23
N TYR A 220 22.24 13.81 -16.13
CA TYR A 220 22.95 14.14 -14.88
C TYR A 220 23.73 12.93 -14.34
N ILE A 221 23.14 11.74 -14.36
CA ILE A 221 23.78 10.52 -13.84
C ILE A 221 25.01 10.14 -14.69
N GLU A 222 24.83 10.03 -16.01
CA GLU A 222 25.85 9.52 -16.92
C GLU A 222 26.97 10.52 -17.23
N THR A 223 26.64 11.82 -17.32
CA THR A 223 27.59 12.83 -17.82
C THR A 223 28.28 13.63 -16.73
N PHE A 224 27.74 13.66 -15.51
CA PHE A 224 28.25 14.50 -14.43
C PHE A 224 28.43 13.74 -13.11
N TYR A 225 27.40 13.06 -12.61
CA TYR A 225 27.44 12.40 -11.30
C TYR A 225 28.48 11.27 -11.25
N ASN A 226 28.51 10.40 -12.26
CA ASN A 226 29.44 9.27 -12.30
C ASN A 226 30.85 9.67 -12.79
N THR A 227 30.94 10.65 -13.69
CA THR A 227 32.18 11.00 -14.41
C THR A 227 33.00 12.11 -13.74
N GLU A 228 32.36 13.19 -13.27
CA GLU A 228 33.04 14.44 -12.88
C GLU A 228 32.84 14.81 -11.40
N ARG A 229 31.70 14.46 -10.81
CA ARG A 229 31.30 14.91 -9.47
C ARG A 229 32.23 14.34 -8.40
N LEU A 230 32.87 15.20 -7.60
CA LEU A 230 33.80 14.78 -6.55
C LEU A 230 33.07 14.42 -5.26
N HIS A 231 33.36 13.23 -4.72
CA HIS A 231 32.79 12.78 -3.44
C HIS A 231 33.86 12.80 -2.35
N GLN A 232 33.63 13.59 -1.29
CA GLN A 232 34.54 13.64 -0.13
C GLN A 232 34.74 12.25 0.51
N THR A 233 33.70 11.40 0.51
CA THR A 233 33.74 10.02 1.02
C THR A 233 34.59 9.08 0.15
N LEU A 234 34.83 9.43 -1.11
CA LEU A 234 35.71 8.71 -2.04
C LEU A 234 37.11 9.32 -2.13
N GLY A 235 37.48 10.20 -1.18
CA GLY A 235 38.76 10.89 -1.18
C GLY A 235 38.84 12.01 -2.23
N TYR A 236 37.73 12.70 -2.52
CA TYR A 236 37.61 13.73 -3.56
C TYR A 236 37.87 13.20 -4.97
N LYS A 237 37.33 12.03 -5.27
CA LYS A 237 37.32 11.41 -6.60
C LYS A 237 35.89 11.27 -7.11
N SER A 238 35.72 11.19 -8.43
CA SER A 238 34.42 10.81 -9.01
C SER A 238 34.16 9.31 -8.88
N PRO A 239 32.89 8.87 -8.92
CA PRO A 239 32.55 7.45 -8.83
C PRO A 239 33.31 6.58 -9.84
N ASN A 240 33.39 7.00 -11.11
CA ASN A 240 34.14 6.28 -12.15
C ASN A 240 35.65 6.25 -11.89
N GLN A 241 36.23 7.33 -11.36
CA GLN A 241 37.65 7.36 -11.00
C GLN A 241 37.95 6.43 -9.82
N TYR A 242 37.06 6.42 -8.82
CA TYR A 242 37.18 5.52 -7.69
C TYR A 242 37.07 4.04 -8.12
N GLU A 243 36.12 3.71 -8.99
CA GLU A 243 36.01 2.37 -9.56
C GLU A 243 37.21 1.99 -10.43
N THR A 244 37.77 2.91 -11.20
CA THR A 244 38.98 2.64 -12.00
C THR A 244 40.20 2.38 -11.12
N ASP A 245 40.36 3.14 -10.03
CA ASP A 245 41.47 2.99 -9.09
C ASP A 245 41.36 1.72 -8.21
N HIS A 246 40.14 1.19 -8.05
CA HIS A 246 39.85 -0.01 -7.24
C HIS A 246 39.37 -1.20 -8.08
N ALA A 247 39.39 -1.07 -9.41
CA ALA A 247 39.09 -2.16 -10.30
C ALA A 247 40.14 -3.27 -10.06
N PRO A 248 39.73 -4.53 -9.85
CA PRO A 248 40.68 -5.62 -9.81
C PRO A 248 41.42 -5.65 -11.14
N VAL A 249 42.76 -5.79 -11.10
CA VAL A 249 43.58 -6.00 -12.31
C VAL A 249 42.91 -7.13 -13.08
N ALA A 250 42.38 -6.81 -14.27
CA ALA A 250 41.73 -7.78 -15.13
C ALA A 250 42.68 -8.97 -15.32
N ALA A 251 42.31 -10.13 -14.81
CA ALA A 251 42.92 -11.38 -15.22
C ALA A 251 42.62 -11.53 -16.71
N ALA A 252 43.70 -11.66 -17.48
CA ALA A 252 43.76 -11.69 -18.94
C ALA A 252 42.80 -12.67 -19.61
#